data_AF-A0A0M3J7D9-F1
#
_entry.id   AF-A0A0M3J7D9-F1
#
_cell.length_a   1.000
_cell.length_b   1.000
_cell.length_c   1.000
_cell.angle_alpha   90.00
_cell.angle_beta   90.00
_cell.angle_gamma   90.00
#
_symmetry.space_group_name_H-M   'P 1'
#
loop_
_entity.id
_entity.type
_entity.pdbx_description
1 polymer ?
#
loop_
_entity_poly.entity_id
_entity_poly.type
_entity_poly.pdbx_seq_one_letter_code
_entity_poly.pdbx_strand_id
1 'polypeptide(L)'
;MKLKFSGAISVLQLLRLDGRDDKILILISSTLGPAAVWSLAMSADKSHFEWKRLSVLDETKGHDTVVCSTATQSMVAIATYDGSIFVYRHEDLLTEEPIIRSSSQIENPAPAMSLKFLDEEYLTVLSTSGLHLLAALHTPSSSVFTDD
;
A
#
# COMPACT_ATOMS: atom_id res chain seq x y z
N MET A 1 -13.20 3.50 -21.07
CA MET A 1 -13.34 2.11 -20.53
C MET A 1 -13.78 2.20 -19.07
N LYS A 2 -14.70 1.34 -18.58
CA LYS A 2 -15.11 1.32 -17.16
C LYS A 2 -14.14 0.43 -16.36
N LEU A 3 -13.57 0.97 -15.29
CA LEU A 3 -12.76 0.21 -14.34
C LEU A 3 -13.67 -0.77 -13.58
N LYS A 4 -13.33 -2.06 -13.61
CA LYS A 4 -14.11 -3.12 -12.94
C LYS A 4 -13.23 -3.81 -11.91
N PHE A 5 -13.79 -4.03 -10.74
CA PHE A 5 -13.17 -4.76 -9.65
C PHE A 5 -14.03 -5.98 -9.30
N SER A 6 -13.39 -7.02 -8.78
CA SER A 6 -14.04 -8.28 -8.40
C SER A 6 -14.85 -8.16 -7.10
N GLY A 7 -14.63 -7.11 -6.31
CA GLY A 7 -15.35 -6.82 -5.06
C GLY A 7 -15.53 -5.32 -4.83
N ALA A 8 -16.13 -4.97 -3.68
CA ALA A 8 -16.24 -3.57 -3.26
C ALA A 8 -14.84 -2.98 -3.04
N ILE A 9 -14.64 -1.72 -3.42
CA ILE A 9 -13.39 -1.02 -3.12
C ILE A 9 -13.30 -0.78 -1.63
N SER A 10 -12.22 -1.26 -1.03
CA SER A 10 -11.94 -1.11 0.40
C SER A 10 -10.90 -0.04 0.68
N VAL A 11 -9.96 0.17 -0.26
CA VAL A 11 -8.92 1.20 -0.16
C VAL A 11 -8.77 1.93 -1.48
N LEU A 12 -8.67 3.26 -1.38
CA LEU A 12 -8.29 4.15 -2.47
C LEU A 12 -7.35 5.22 -1.90
N GLN A 13 -6.06 5.13 -2.26
CA GLN A 13 -5.02 6.02 -1.77
C GLN A 13 -4.33 6.70 -2.94
N LEU A 14 -4.40 8.03 -3.00
CA LEU A 14 -3.63 8.82 -3.96
C LEU A 14 -2.15 8.73 -3.60
N LEU A 15 -1.32 8.43 -4.59
CA LEU A 15 0.14 8.45 -4.50
C LEU A 15 0.60 9.77 -5.09
N ARG A 16 1.28 10.59 -4.27
CA ARG A 16 1.69 11.94 -4.70
C ARG A 16 2.85 11.83 -5.65
N LEU A 17 2.69 12.35 -6.86
CA LEU A 17 3.79 12.47 -7.81
C LEU A 17 4.26 13.92 -7.84
N ASP A 18 5.42 14.20 -7.28
CA ASP A 18 6.00 15.54 -7.37
C ASP A 18 6.47 15.82 -8.81
N GLY A 19 5.98 16.90 -9.40
CA GLY A 19 6.39 17.38 -10.73
C GLY A 19 5.83 16.60 -11.93
N ARG A 20 4.82 15.74 -11.75
CA ARG A 20 4.16 14.99 -12.83
C ARG A 20 2.66 15.29 -12.85
N ASP A 21 2.26 16.23 -13.70
CA ASP A 21 0.85 16.59 -13.91
C ASP A 21 0.20 15.79 -15.05
N ASP A 22 0.96 14.93 -15.73
CA ASP A 22 0.48 14.12 -16.86
C ASP A 22 -0.44 12.96 -16.44
N LYS A 23 -0.30 12.48 -15.20
CA LYS A 23 -1.07 11.35 -14.68
C LYS A 23 -1.18 11.38 -13.17
N ILE A 24 -2.20 10.69 -12.65
CA ILE A 24 -2.40 10.44 -11.23
C ILE A 24 -2.12 8.96 -10.97
N LEU A 25 -1.36 8.65 -9.91
CA LEU A 25 -1.19 7.29 -9.43
C LEU A 25 -2.06 7.04 -8.20
N ILE A 26 -2.70 5.87 -8.18
CA ILE A 26 -3.66 5.50 -7.15
C ILE A 26 -3.39 4.05 -6.75
N LEU A 27 -3.16 3.84 -5.47
CA LEU A 27 -3.20 2.51 -4.87
C LEU A 27 -4.67 2.16 -4.60
N ILE A 28 -5.13 1.07 -5.20
CA ILE A 28 -6.50 0.60 -5.07
C ILE A 28 -6.47 -0.84 -4.57
N SER A 29 -7.27 -1.12 -3.54
CA SER A 29 -7.61 -2.49 -3.14
C SER A 29 -9.12 -2.69 -3.10
N SER A 30 -9.53 -3.92 -3.36
CA SER A 30 -10.90 -4.38 -3.16
C SER A 30 -10.94 -5.41 -2.04
N THR A 31 -12.13 -5.76 -1.56
CA THR A 31 -12.33 -6.81 -0.55
C THR A 31 -11.80 -8.19 -0.95
N LEU A 32 -11.42 -8.40 -2.21
CA LEU A 32 -10.87 -9.68 -2.68
C LEU A 32 -9.38 -9.61 -3.04
N GLY A 33 -8.78 -8.42 -2.97
CA GLY A 33 -7.39 -8.19 -3.39
C GLY A 33 -7.10 -8.64 -4.83
N PRO A 34 -5.80 -8.68 -5.19
CA PRO A 34 -4.71 -7.99 -4.50
C PRO A 34 -4.82 -6.48 -4.65
N ALA A 35 -4.17 -5.74 -3.75
CA ALA A 35 -3.95 -4.31 -3.92
C ALA A 35 -3.02 -4.06 -5.12
N ALA A 36 -3.28 -2.97 -5.85
CA ALA A 36 -2.57 -2.65 -7.07
C ALA A 36 -2.41 -1.14 -7.27
N VAL A 37 -1.32 -0.74 -7.92
CA VAL A 37 -1.11 0.64 -8.36
C VAL A 37 -1.70 0.81 -9.75
N TRP A 38 -2.53 1.82 -9.89
CA TRP A 38 -3.18 2.22 -11.13
C TRP A 38 -2.73 3.61 -11.52
N SER A 39 -2.62 3.84 -12.82
CA SER A 39 -2.51 5.17 -13.40
C SER A 39 -3.84 5.60 -13.99
N LEU A 40 -4.14 6.88 -13.79
CA LEU A 40 -5.19 7.62 -14.46
C LEU A 40 -4.53 8.76 -15.24
N ALA A 41 -4.61 8.72 -16.57
CA ALA A 41 -4.04 9.73 -17.44
C ALA A 41 -5.08 10.22 -18.46
N MET A 42 -4.92 11.45 -18.94
CA MET A 42 -5.68 11.94 -20.10
C MET A 42 -5.14 11.24 -21.35
N SER A 43 -6.04 10.78 -22.24
CA SER A 43 -5.67 10.21 -23.52
C SER A 43 -4.86 11.22 -24.36
N ALA A 44 -4.02 10.74 -25.28
CA ALA A 44 -3.15 11.61 -26.08
C ALA A 44 -3.92 12.64 -26.92
N ASP A 45 -5.13 12.30 -27.36
CA ASP A 45 -6.06 13.17 -28.09
C ASP A 45 -6.92 14.07 -27.17
N LYS A 46 -6.74 13.97 -25.84
CA LYS A 46 -7.48 14.69 -24.80
C LYS A 46 -8.99 14.46 -24.81
N SER A 47 -9.47 13.37 -25.41
CA SER A 47 -10.90 13.08 -25.51
C SER A 47 -11.48 12.37 -24.30
N HIS A 48 -10.67 11.63 -23.54
CA HIS A 48 -11.12 10.86 -22.39
C HIS A 48 -9.99 10.51 -21.41
N PHE A 49 -10.35 9.96 -20.25
CA PHE A 49 -9.38 9.42 -19.30
C PHE A 49 -9.16 7.92 -19.50
N GLU A 50 -7.90 7.50 -19.40
CA GLU A 50 -7.46 6.13 -19.51
C GLU A 50 -6.95 5.62 -18.16
N TRP A 51 -7.39 4.40 -17.81
CA TRP A 51 -6.96 3.68 -16.62
C TRP A 51 -6.04 2.53 -17.03
N LYS A 52 -4.86 2.45 -16.41
CA LYS A 52 -3.93 1.35 -16.63
C LYS A 52 -3.42 0.84 -15.30
N ARG A 53 -3.59 -0.46 -15.04
CA ARG A 53 -2.94 -1.14 -13.91
C ARG A 53 -1.45 -1.26 -14.22
N LEU A 54 -0.61 -0.74 -13.33
CA LEU A 54 0.84 -0.73 -13.49
C LEU A 54 1.45 -1.90 -12.72
N SER A 55 1.09 -2.01 -11.44
CA SER A 55 1.78 -2.87 -10.49
C SER A 55 0.80 -3.59 -9.58
N VAL A 56 1.21 -4.74 -9.05
CA VAL A 56 0.47 -5.48 -8.02
C VAL A 56 1.35 -5.62 -6.78
N LEU A 57 0.76 -5.43 -5.61
CA LEU A 57 1.42 -5.65 -4.32
C LEU A 57 1.35 -7.14 -4.00
N ASP A 58 2.49 -7.84 -4.09
CA ASP A 58 2.53 -9.30 -4.14
C ASP A 58 1.95 -9.95 -2.87
N GLU A 59 2.28 -9.37 -1.71
CA GLU A 59 1.86 -9.88 -0.40
C GLU A 59 0.37 -9.69 -0.11
N THR A 60 -0.38 -9.04 -0.99
CA THR A 60 -1.83 -8.90 -0.82
C THR A 60 -2.61 -9.93 -1.62
N LYS A 61 -1.94 -10.82 -2.36
CA LYS A 61 -2.57 -11.91 -3.09
C LYS A 61 -2.96 -13.03 -2.13
N GLY A 62 -4.23 -13.41 -2.10
CA GLY A 62 -4.71 -14.53 -1.28
C GLY A 62 -4.74 -14.24 0.22
N HIS A 63 -4.35 -13.04 0.64
CA HIS A 63 -4.57 -12.53 1.99
C HIS A 63 -6.00 -12.02 2.18
N ASP A 64 -6.38 -11.79 3.43
CA ASP A 64 -7.68 -11.20 3.78
C ASP A 64 -7.83 -9.78 3.22
N THR A 65 -9.04 -9.23 3.34
CA THR A 65 -9.40 -7.89 2.86
C THR A 65 -8.43 -6.83 3.39
N VAL A 66 -7.78 -6.09 2.49
CA VAL A 66 -7.10 -4.84 2.84
C VAL A 66 -8.17 -3.82 3.23
N VAL A 67 -8.14 -3.31 4.45
CA VAL A 67 -9.22 -2.51 5.06
C VAL A 67 -8.89 -1.03 5.20
N CYS A 68 -7.61 -0.68 5.32
CA CYS A 68 -7.20 0.72 5.40
C CYS A 68 -5.78 0.93 4.89
N SER A 69 -5.46 2.19 4.60
CA SER A 69 -4.13 2.63 4.17
C SER A 69 -3.80 4.00 4.74
N THR A 70 -2.51 4.31 4.78
CA THR A 70 -1.99 5.65 5.05
C THR A 70 -0.71 5.86 4.27
N ALA A 71 -0.35 7.12 4.00
CA ALA A 71 0.86 7.48 3.27
C ALA A 71 1.52 8.73 3.87
N THR A 72 2.85 8.76 3.81
CA THR A 72 3.71 9.96 3.93
C THR A 72 4.33 10.28 2.56
N GLN A 73 5.35 11.15 2.51
CA GLN A 73 6.10 11.40 1.28
C GLN A 73 7.02 10.22 0.90
N SER A 74 7.43 9.43 1.88
CA SER A 74 8.42 8.36 1.73
C SER A 74 7.85 6.96 1.94
N MET A 75 6.71 6.83 2.62
CA MET A 75 6.18 5.53 3.03
C MET A 75 4.68 5.40 2.73
N VAL A 76 4.24 4.18 2.46
CA VAL A 76 2.83 3.80 2.35
C VAL A 76 2.61 2.55 3.17
N ALA A 77 1.62 2.57 4.07
CA ALA A 77 1.20 1.39 4.81
C ALA A 77 -0.21 0.99 4.41
N ILE A 78 -0.45 -0.31 4.33
CA ILE A 78 -1.78 -0.90 4.22
C ILE A 78 -1.95 -1.95 5.31
N ALA A 79 -3.17 -2.12 5.79
CA ALA A 79 -3.50 -3.19 6.72
C ALA A 79 -4.63 -4.05 6.19
N THR A 80 -4.54 -5.34 6.50
CA THR A 80 -5.58 -6.35 6.27
C THR A 80 -6.44 -6.52 7.51
N TYR A 81 -7.64 -7.08 7.33
CA TYR A 81 -8.56 -7.37 8.42
C TYR A 81 -8.03 -8.49 9.34
N ASP A 82 -7.18 -9.39 8.86
CA ASP A 82 -6.52 -10.40 9.67
C ASP A 82 -5.39 -9.85 10.58
N GLY A 83 -5.08 -8.56 10.49
CA GLY A 83 -4.07 -7.90 11.33
C GLY A 83 -2.68 -7.79 10.69
N SER A 84 -2.47 -8.26 9.46
CA SER A 84 -1.22 -8.03 8.74
C SER A 84 -1.11 -6.56 8.29
N ILE A 85 0.06 -5.96 8.48
CA ILE A 85 0.36 -4.60 8.05
C ILE A 85 1.59 -4.65 7.15
N PHE A 86 1.44 -4.16 5.91
CA PHE A 86 2.51 -4.10 4.94
C PHE A 86 2.92 -2.64 4.75
N VAL A 87 4.22 -2.39 4.87
CA VAL A 87 4.83 -1.08 4.67
C VAL A 87 5.65 -1.11 3.39
N TYR A 88 5.45 -0.14 2.53
CA TYR A 88 6.13 0.03 1.25
C TYR A 88 6.84 1.37 1.23
N ARG A 89 8.01 1.43 0.58
CA ARG A 89 8.58 2.73 0.22
C ARG A 89 7.72 3.35 -0.88
N HIS A 90 7.43 4.63 -0.73
CA HIS A 90 6.62 5.37 -1.69
C HIS A 90 7.27 5.35 -3.08
N GLU A 91 8.59 5.51 -3.17
CA GLU A 91 9.35 5.46 -4.43
C GLU A 91 9.15 4.14 -5.20
N ASP A 92 9.10 3.01 -4.50
CA ASP A 92 8.94 1.69 -5.13
C ASP A 92 7.59 1.61 -5.84
N LEU A 93 6.54 2.19 -5.25
CA LEU A 93 5.19 2.25 -5.85
C LEU A 93 5.12 3.14 -7.10
N LEU A 94 6.14 3.97 -7.36
CA LEU A 94 6.20 4.85 -8.53
C LEU A 94 7.00 4.25 -9.70
N THR A 95 7.73 3.16 -9.47
CA THR A 95 8.66 2.55 -10.46
C THR A 95 7.96 1.93 -11.67
N GLU A 96 6.64 1.72 -11.60
CA GLU A 96 5.85 0.96 -12.59
C GLU A 96 6.30 -0.50 -12.76
N GLU A 97 7.09 -1.03 -11.84
CA GLU A 97 7.46 -2.45 -11.83
C GLU A 97 6.20 -3.33 -11.69
N PRO A 98 6.07 -4.45 -12.43
CA PRO A 98 4.83 -5.23 -12.42
C PRO A 98 4.44 -5.78 -11.05
N ILE A 99 5.43 -6.04 -10.19
CA ILE A 99 5.29 -6.64 -8.87
C ILE A 99 6.07 -5.78 -7.87
N ILE A 100 5.39 -5.32 -6.83
CA ILE A 100 5.99 -4.57 -5.72
C ILE A 100 5.93 -5.42 -4.46
N ARG A 101 7.00 -5.37 -3.67
CA ARG A 101 7.11 -5.99 -2.36
C ARG A 101 7.24 -4.94 -1.26
N SER A 102 6.71 -5.27 -0.11
CA SER A 102 6.81 -4.50 1.12
C SER A 102 8.26 -4.45 1.61
N SER A 103 8.64 -3.30 2.18
CA SER A 103 9.89 -3.12 2.90
C SER A 103 9.83 -3.70 4.31
N SER A 104 8.63 -3.81 4.88
CA SER A 104 8.39 -4.43 6.19
C SER A 104 6.99 -5.00 6.28
N GLN A 105 6.85 -6.07 7.05
CA GLN A 105 5.59 -6.68 7.43
C GLN A 105 5.51 -6.73 8.95
N ILE A 106 4.37 -6.29 9.49
CA ILE A 106 4.12 -6.27 10.93
C ILE A 106 2.82 -7.04 11.19
N GLU A 107 2.85 -7.94 12.17
CA GLU A 107 1.65 -8.64 12.63
C GLU A 107 1.03 -7.89 13.81
N ASN A 108 -0.22 -7.47 13.66
CA ASN A 108 -1.02 -6.91 14.73
C ASN A 108 -2.04 -7.96 15.20
N PRO A 109 -2.16 -8.25 16.52
CA PRO A 109 -2.97 -9.36 17.02
C PRO A 109 -4.49 -9.17 16.87
N ALA A 110 -4.93 -8.06 16.29
CA ALA A 110 -6.34 -7.73 16.12
C ALA A 110 -6.59 -7.03 14.77
N PRO A 111 -7.80 -7.17 14.19
CA PRO A 111 -8.18 -6.48 12.96
C PRO A 111 -7.92 -4.98 13.01
N ALA A 112 -7.14 -4.48 12.05
CA ALA A 112 -6.90 -3.06 11.89
C ALA A 112 -8.18 -2.36 11.38
N MET A 113 -8.50 -1.20 11.94
CA MET A 113 -9.62 -0.36 11.52
C MET A 113 -9.12 0.95 10.90
N SER A 114 -7.96 1.44 11.35
CA SER A 114 -7.34 2.65 10.82
C SER A 114 -5.83 2.64 11.06
N LEU A 115 -5.10 3.27 10.15
CA LEU A 115 -3.66 3.47 10.24
C LEU A 115 -3.32 4.96 10.13
N LYS A 116 -2.31 5.39 10.87
CA LYS A 116 -1.73 6.72 10.69
C LYS A 116 -0.26 6.74 11.05
N PHE A 117 0.59 7.18 10.11
CA PHE A 117 1.96 7.53 10.44
C PHE A 117 1.98 8.77 11.33
N LEU A 118 2.70 8.69 12.46
CA LEU A 118 3.03 9.86 13.28
C LEU A 118 4.25 10.58 12.70
N ASP A 119 5.22 9.77 12.24
CA ASP A 119 6.43 10.17 11.54
C ASP A 119 6.93 8.98 10.69
N GLU A 120 8.19 9.01 10.27
CA GLU A 120 8.82 7.97 9.44
C GLU A 120 9.17 6.69 10.22
N GLU A 121 9.17 6.74 11.56
CA GLU A 121 9.53 5.61 12.42
C GLU A 121 8.30 4.96 13.05
N TYR A 122 7.24 5.72 13.30
CA TYR A 122 6.10 5.28 14.08
C TYR A 122 4.78 5.26 13.30
N LEU A 123 4.12 4.11 13.36
CA LEU A 123 2.79 3.86 12.83
C LEU A 123 1.81 3.63 13.98
N THR A 124 0.78 4.46 14.05
CA THR A 124 -0.35 4.24 14.95
C THR A 124 -1.39 3.36 14.26
N VAL A 125 -1.87 2.35 14.99
CA VAL A 125 -2.88 1.40 14.52
C VAL A 125 -4.06 1.44 15.48
N LEU A 126 -5.22 1.86 15.00
CA LEU A 126 -6.47 1.64 15.71
C LEU A 126 -7.02 0.29 15.28
N SER A 127 -7.07 -0.67 16.19
CA SER A 127 -7.64 -2.00 15.97
C SER A 127 -8.86 -2.24 16.85
N THR A 128 -9.54 -3.37 16.65
CA THR A 128 -10.66 -3.77 17.50
C THR A 128 -10.26 -4.03 18.96
N SER A 129 -8.97 -4.18 19.26
CA SER A 129 -8.44 -4.33 20.62
C SER A 129 -7.94 -3.03 21.25
N GLY A 130 -7.96 -1.91 20.51
CA GLY A 130 -7.54 -0.60 21.01
C GLY A 130 -6.55 0.11 20.10
N LEU A 131 -5.83 1.07 20.66
CA LEU A 131 -4.83 1.86 19.96
C LEU A 131 -3.42 1.30 20.23
N HIS A 132 -2.67 1.02 19.16
CA HIS A 132 -1.32 0.48 19.21
C HIS A 132 -0.34 1.44 18.55
N LEU A 133 0.89 1.49 19.05
CA LEU A 133 1.99 2.21 18.46
C LEU A 133 3.05 1.21 18.02
N LEU A 134 3.33 1.15 16.72
CA LEU A 134 4.25 0.21 16.11
C LEU A 134 5.41 0.97 15.49
N ALA A 135 6.61 0.40 15.55
CA ALA A 135 7.74 0.89 14.79
C ALA A 135 7.63 0.38 13.35
N ALA A 136 7.45 1.30 12.40
CA ALA A 136 7.23 1.03 10.97
C ALA A 136 8.44 0.39 10.27
N LEU A 137 9.64 0.57 10.85
CA LEU A 137 10.91 0.07 10.34
C LEU A 137 11.49 -0.96 11.30
N HIS A 138 11.08 -2.22 11.16
CA HIS A 138 11.90 -3.33 11.64
C HIS A 138 12.37 -4.15 10.44
N THR A 139 13.60 -3.87 10.01
CA THR A 139 14.45 -4.90 9.40
C THR A 139 15.33 -5.46 10.51
N PRO A 140 15.13 -6.71 10.98
CA PRO A 140 16.27 -7.46 11.41
C PRO A 140 17.08 -7.71 10.12
N SER A 141 18.10 -6.89 9.86
CA SER A 141 19.19 -7.37 9.03
C SER A 141 19.71 -8.61 9.75
N SER A 142 19.57 -9.79 9.15
CA SER A 142 20.30 -10.96 9.62
C SER A 142 21.78 -10.61 9.58
N SER A 143 22.34 -10.22 10.73
CA SER A 143 23.77 -10.27 10.94
C SER A 143 24.14 -11.73 10.80
N VAL A 144 24.72 -12.05 9.65
CA VAL A 144 25.43 -13.30 9.42
C VAL A 144 26.47 -13.38 10.54
N PHE A 145 26.26 -14.26 11.51
CA PHE A 145 27.32 -14.72 12.38
C PHE A 145 28.33 -15.42 11.46
N THR A 146 29.45 -14.77 11.18
CA THR A 146 30.67 -15.48 10.84
C THR A 146 31.29 -15.87 12.16
N ASP A 147 31.13 -17.15 12.53
CA ASP A 147 31.99 -17.76 13.54
C ASP A 147 33.40 -17.85 12.95
N ASP A 148 34.33 -17.10 13.54
CA ASP A 148 35.78 -17.35 13.49
C ASP A 148 36.13 -18.53 14.43
#